data_AF-A0A5C1Q3Y5-F1
#
_entry.id   AF-A0A5C1Q3Y5-F1
#
_cell.length_a   1.000
_cell.length_b   1.000
_cell.length_c   1.000
_cell.angle_alpha   90.00
_cell.angle_beta   90.00
_cell.angle_gamma   90.00
#
_symmetry.space_group_name_H-M   'P 1'
#
loop_
_entity.id
_entity.type
_entity.pdbx_description
1 polymer ?
#
loop_
_entity_poly.entity_id
_entity_poly.type
_entity_poly.pdbx_seq_one_letter_code
_entity_poly.pdbx_strand_id
1 'polypeptide(L)'
;MHFEDNETLEAARARNIRDALQEDIGRCDWTAELVPADRRVQARVVAKEDGVLCGRDWFDGCMHGCDASIRIDWAVAEGARFTAGTELCRIDAPARALLSAERSSLNFLQMLSAVATVTRQHVDAIEGLSPNPNGCVVLDTRKTLPGLRQAQKYAVRVGGGANQRMALWHGILIKENHIAAAGGITAALQAAQALDSGVSIQIEVENLAELEEALEAGATSVLIDDFSFDDMRAAVALNRGRALLEVSGGVDMTTIREIAATGVDRVSIGRLTKDVRAIDLSMRVLPASREIAPGLVVRGFEPPLRLSDFRLIAFDMDSTLINIECIDEIADAVGRKAEVAAITAAAMRGEITDFKDSLRRRVALLAGVPVSALEAVWTERLRLNPGAETLVRTCQAAGLKIVLVSGGFTFFTDRLRDLLQIDHTRSNLLEVDADGRLTGRVLDQDWGDICDGEEKRRTVLALCAQHGIDPRQAIAMGDGANDLPMMGAVGLSVAHHAKPAVRERAMVAIESGGLDRLLEVVRP
;
A
#
# COMPACT_ATOMS: atom_id res chain seq x y z
N MET A 1 21.68 -0.46 -42.97
CA MET A 1 21.05 -1.53 -42.15
C MET A 1 19.59 -1.16 -42.00
N HIS A 2 18.68 -1.97 -42.53
CA HIS A 2 17.23 -1.79 -42.36
C HIS A 2 16.67 -3.04 -41.68
N PHE A 3 15.60 -2.86 -40.91
CA PHE A 3 14.86 -3.95 -40.27
C PHE A 3 13.54 -4.15 -41.03
N GLU A 4 13.02 -5.37 -41.02
CA GLU A 4 11.78 -5.71 -41.73
C GLU A 4 10.56 -5.03 -41.11
N ASP A 5 10.51 -4.98 -39.77
CA ASP A 5 9.37 -4.45 -39.03
C ASP A 5 9.78 -3.51 -37.90
N ASN A 6 8.84 -2.63 -37.51
CA ASN A 6 8.96 -1.79 -36.32
C ASN A 6 8.51 -2.57 -35.08
N GLU A 7 9.34 -2.62 -34.04
CA GLU A 7 9.01 -3.30 -32.78
C GLU A 7 7.73 -2.73 -32.15
N THR A 8 6.76 -3.60 -31.89
CA THR A 8 5.54 -3.28 -31.14
C THR A 8 5.75 -3.36 -29.63
N LEU A 9 4.81 -2.83 -28.85
CA LEU A 9 4.84 -2.97 -27.39
C LEU A 9 4.78 -4.44 -26.95
N GLU A 10 3.97 -5.25 -27.63
CA GLU A 10 3.81 -6.67 -27.32
C GLU A 10 5.09 -7.46 -27.63
N ALA A 11 5.72 -7.21 -28.78
CA ALA A 11 7.00 -7.82 -29.13
C ALA A 11 8.10 -7.44 -28.13
N ALA A 12 8.16 -6.16 -27.74
CA ALA A 12 9.10 -5.69 -26.74
C ALA A 12 8.86 -6.36 -25.38
N ARG A 13 7.60 -6.43 -24.92
CA ARG A 13 7.21 -7.07 -23.65
C ARG A 13 7.59 -8.55 -23.64
N ALA A 14 7.26 -9.30 -24.70
CA ALA A 14 7.62 -10.71 -24.82
C ALA A 14 9.14 -10.92 -24.81
N ARG A 15 9.90 -10.07 -25.53
CA ARG A 15 11.37 -10.06 -25.44
C ARG A 15 11.84 -9.80 -24.01
N ASN A 16 11.34 -8.73 -23.39
CA ASN A 16 11.76 -8.30 -22.05
C ASN A 16 11.57 -9.40 -21.01
N ILE A 17 10.40 -10.04 -21.00
CA ILE A 17 10.09 -11.16 -20.08
C ILE A 17 11.04 -12.33 -20.33
N ARG A 18 11.17 -12.76 -21.59
CA ARG A 18 12.03 -13.90 -21.93
C ARG A 18 13.48 -13.65 -21.53
N ASP A 19 14.02 -12.48 -21.88
CA ASP A 19 15.42 -12.14 -21.61
C ASP A 19 15.66 -12.06 -20.10
N ALA A 20 14.73 -11.47 -19.33
CA ALA A 20 14.82 -11.35 -17.87
C ALA A 20 14.68 -12.68 -17.12
N LEU A 21 13.89 -13.63 -17.65
CA LEU A 21 13.81 -14.98 -17.08
C LEU A 21 15.04 -15.80 -17.46
N GLN A 22 15.50 -15.69 -18.71
CA GLN A 22 16.68 -16.41 -19.20
C GLN A 22 17.95 -15.99 -18.45
N GLU A 23 18.15 -14.70 -18.20
CA GLU A 23 19.35 -14.21 -17.50
C GLU A 23 19.41 -14.66 -16.04
N ASP A 24 18.27 -14.75 -15.35
CA ASP A 24 18.22 -14.99 -13.90
C ASP A 24 18.09 -16.49 -13.57
N ILE A 25 17.26 -17.24 -14.31
CA ILE A 25 17.06 -18.69 -14.09
C ILE A 25 18.19 -19.50 -14.74
N GLY A 26 18.61 -19.11 -15.94
CA GLY A 26 19.58 -19.85 -16.73
C GLY A 26 19.17 -21.32 -16.92
N ARG A 27 19.97 -22.25 -16.36
CA ARG A 27 19.69 -23.69 -16.44
C ARG A 27 18.71 -24.18 -15.36
N CYS A 28 18.75 -23.57 -14.17
CA CYS A 28 18.02 -24.00 -12.99
C CYS A 28 18.21 -22.99 -11.86
N ASP A 29 17.13 -22.67 -11.15
CA ASP A 29 17.19 -22.06 -9.82
C ASP A 29 17.44 -23.16 -8.77
N TRP A 30 18.72 -23.36 -8.43
CA TRP A 30 19.13 -24.38 -7.47
C TRP A 30 18.60 -24.14 -6.05
N THR A 31 18.25 -22.90 -5.70
CA THR A 31 17.75 -22.57 -4.36
C THR A 31 16.28 -22.93 -4.25
N ALA A 32 15.49 -22.69 -5.29
CA ALA A 32 14.10 -23.13 -5.35
C ALA A 32 13.96 -24.66 -5.23
N GLU A 33 14.93 -25.44 -5.74
CA GLU A 33 14.94 -26.90 -5.66
C GLU A 33 14.95 -27.45 -4.23
N LEU A 34 15.35 -26.65 -3.24
CA LEU A 34 15.30 -27.03 -1.81
C LEU A 34 13.85 -27.14 -1.27
N VAL A 35 12.88 -26.56 -1.96
CA VAL A 35 11.46 -26.59 -1.58
C VAL A 35 10.78 -27.81 -2.20
N PRO A 36 9.86 -28.53 -1.53
CA PRO A 36 9.12 -29.63 -2.13
C PRO A 36 8.35 -29.22 -3.40
N ALA A 37 8.39 -30.06 -4.43
CA ALA A 37 7.84 -29.75 -5.76
C ALA A 37 6.31 -29.61 -5.77
N ASP A 38 5.61 -30.29 -4.87
CA ASP A 38 4.15 -30.28 -4.71
C ASP A 38 3.65 -29.14 -3.78
N ARG A 39 4.57 -28.37 -3.20
CA ARG A 39 4.21 -27.30 -2.26
C ARG A 39 3.61 -26.13 -3.02
N ARG A 40 2.35 -25.80 -2.73
CA ARG A 40 1.74 -24.51 -3.07
C ARG A 40 1.88 -23.53 -1.90
N VAL A 41 1.97 -22.25 -2.23
CA VAL A 41 2.06 -21.15 -1.27
C VAL A 41 1.21 -19.98 -1.73
N GLN A 42 0.81 -19.17 -0.76
CA GLN A 42 0.26 -17.85 -1.01
C GLN A 42 1.33 -16.80 -0.72
N ALA A 43 1.35 -15.73 -1.50
CA ALA A 43 2.22 -14.59 -1.28
C ALA A 43 1.47 -13.28 -1.52
N ARG A 44 2.08 -12.19 -1.08
CA ARG A 44 1.61 -10.83 -1.38
C ARG A 44 2.76 -9.92 -1.77
N VAL A 45 2.48 -8.92 -2.59
CA VAL A 45 3.40 -7.81 -2.87
C VAL A 45 2.93 -6.57 -2.12
N VAL A 46 3.84 -5.93 -1.38
CA VAL A 46 3.55 -4.73 -0.57
C VAL A 46 4.46 -3.59 -0.99
N ALA A 47 3.88 -2.40 -1.15
CA ALA A 47 4.62 -1.16 -1.38
C ALA A 47 5.26 -0.65 -0.09
N LYS A 48 6.51 -0.18 -0.15
CA LYS A 48 7.18 0.44 1.01
C LYS A 48 7.34 1.96 0.89
N GLU A 49 7.00 2.52 -0.26
CA GLU A 49 6.91 3.96 -0.50
C GLU A 49 5.69 4.25 -1.38
N ASP A 50 5.35 5.52 -1.54
CA ASP A 50 4.21 5.96 -2.36
C ASP A 50 4.55 5.91 -3.85
N GLY A 51 3.55 5.67 -4.70
CA GLY A 51 3.79 5.62 -6.14
C GLY A 51 2.53 5.46 -6.99
N VAL A 52 2.77 5.23 -8.28
CA VAL A 52 1.77 4.88 -9.30
C VAL A 52 2.08 3.48 -9.81
N LEU A 53 1.09 2.58 -9.75
CA LEU A 53 1.29 1.20 -10.19
C LEU A 53 1.48 1.16 -11.70
N CYS A 54 2.61 0.63 -12.15
CA CYS A 54 2.81 0.36 -13.56
C CYS A 54 3.64 -0.91 -13.80
N GLY A 55 3.22 -1.71 -14.79
CA GLY A 55 3.96 -2.88 -15.26
C GLY A 55 3.31 -4.23 -14.93
N ARG A 56 1.99 -4.27 -14.70
CA ARG A 56 1.28 -5.52 -14.37
C ARG A 56 1.52 -6.60 -15.41
N ASP A 57 1.46 -6.26 -16.70
CA ASP A 57 1.65 -7.25 -17.77
C ASP A 57 3.07 -7.84 -17.82
N TRP A 58 4.10 -7.11 -17.39
CA TRP A 58 5.45 -7.65 -17.28
C TRP A 58 5.59 -8.52 -16.04
N PHE A 59 4.98 -8.11 -14.93
CA PHE A 59 4.94 -8.90 -13.70
C PHE A 59 4.24 -10.24 -13.93
N ASP A 60 3.01 -10.20 -14.45
CA ASP A 60 2.19 -11.37 -14.76
C ASP A 60 2.91 -12.26 -15.79
N GLY A 61 3.50 -11.66 -16.83
CA GLY A 61 4.26 -12.39 -17.84
C GLY A 61 5.48 -13.13 -17.29
N CYS A 62 6.22 -12.54 -16.33
CA CYS A 62 7.32 -13.24 -15.66
C CYS A 62 6.82 -14.40 -14.81
N MET A 63 5.73 -14.21 -14.06
CA MET A 63 5.12 -15.26 -13.25
C MET A 63 4.65 -16.43 -14.13
N HIS A 64 3.85 -16.14 -15.16
CA HIS A 64 3.33 -17.16 -16.08
C HIS A 64 4.40 -17.79 -16.95
N GLY A 65 5.52 -17.10 -17.18
CA GLY A 65 6.70 -17.66 -17.84
C GLY A 65 7.37 -18.76 -17.02
N CYS A 66 7.29 -18.70 -15.68
CA CYS A 66 7.74 -19.78 -14.80
C CYS A 66 6.70 -20.90 -14.65
N ASP A 67 5.43 -20.54 -14.43
CA ASP A 67 4.33 -21.52 -14.34
C ASP A 67 2.97 -20.89 -14.68
N ALA A 68 2.29 -21.45 -15.67
CA ALA A 68 1.01 -20.93 -16.16
C ALA A 68 -0.16 -21.10 -15.17
N SER A 69 -0.01 -21.90 -14.10
CA SER A 69 -1.02 -22.09 -13.06
C SER A 69 -1.01 -21.01 -11.98
N ILE A 70 -0.04 -20.10 -12.00
CA ILE A 70 0.07 -19.01 -11.03
C ILE A 70 -1.14 -18.07 -11.19
N ARG A 71 -1.83 -17.82 -10.07
CA ARG A 71 -2.97 -16.90 -10.00
C ARG A 71 -2.54 -15.64 -9.28
N ILE A 72 -2.86 -14.49 -9.87
CA ILE A 72 -2.52 -13.17 -9.34
C ILE A 72 -3.82 -12.39 -9.22
N ASP A 73 -4.10 -11.93 -8.01
CA ASP A 73 -5.25 -11.08 -7.69
C ASP A 73 -4.75 -9.67 -7.37
N TRP A 74 -4.98 -8.74 -8.29
CA TRP A 74 -4.51 -7.37 -8.19
C TRP A 74 -5.50 -6.51 -7.38
N ALA A 75 -5.04 -5.97 -6.26
CA ALA A 75 -5.81 -5.04 -5.44
C ALA A 75 -5.75 -3.59 -5.98
N VAL A 76 -4.75 -3.29 -6.81
CA VAL A 76 -4.51 -1.95 -7.37
C VAL A 76 -4.55 -2.00 -8.90
N ALA A 77 -5.26 -1.06 -9.51
CA ALA A 77 -5.37 -0.95 -10.97
C ALA A 77 -4.10 -0.35 -11.60
N GLU A 78 -3.79 -0.72 -12.85
CA GLU A 78 -2.72 -0.07 -13.63
C GLU A 78 -2.97 1.44 -13.69
N GLY A 79 -1.97 2.25 -13.38
CA GLY A 79 -2.06 3.71 -13.34
C GLY A 79 -2.68 4.30 -12.07
N ALA A 80 -3.18 3.47 -11.14
CA ALA A 80 -3.67 3.95 -9.86
C ALA A 80 -2.52 4.31 -8.91
N ARG A 81 -2.77 5.29 -8.04
CA ARG A 81 -1.85 5.65 -6.96
C ARG A 81 -1.96 4.63 -5.81
N PHE A 82 -0.85 4.43 -5.11
CA PHE A 82 -0.79 3.69 -3.86
C PHE A 82 0.11 4.41 -2.86
N THR A 83 -0.06 4.09 -1.57
CA THR A 83 0.79 4.60 -0.48
C THR A 83 1.63 3.48 0.13
N ALA A 84 2.67 3.84 0.88
CA ALA A 84 3.46 2.92 1.66
C ALA A 84 2.57 2.02 2.55
N GLY A 85 2.86 0.72 2.55
CA GLY A 85 2.09 -0.31 3.25
C GLY A 85 0.94 -0.90 2.44
N THR A 86 0.62 -0.35 1.26
CA THR A 86 -0.43 -0.90 0.39
C THR A 86 -0.05 -2.29 -0.12
N GLU A 87 -0.95 -3.25 0.03
CA GLU A 87 -0.86 -4.55 -0.63
C GLU A 87 -1.29 -4.39 -2.10
N LEU A 88 -0.38 -4.63 -3.03
CA LEU A 88 -0.60 -4.41 -4.46
C LEU A 88 -1.32 -5.60 -5.11
N CYS A 89 -0.91 -6.81 -4.74
CA CYS A 89 -1.53 -8.05 -5.20
C CYS A 89 -1.30 -9.22 -4.25
N ARG A 90 -2.16 -10.24 -4.38
CA ARG A 90 -2.01 -11.58 -3.80
C ARG A 90 -1.71 -12.58 -4.89
N ILE A 91 -0.95 -13.61 -4.54
CA ILE A 91 -0.46 -14.62 -5.47
C ILE A 91 -0.68 -16.00 -4.88
N ASP A 92 -1.26 -16.92 -5.65
CA ASP A 92 -1.36 -18.34 -5.33
C ASP A 92 -0.59 -19.15 -6.38
N ALA A 93 0.43 -19.88 -5.94
CA ALA A 93 1.43 -20.43 -6.85
C ALA A 93 2.10 -21.71 -6.31
N PRO A 94 2.64 -22.57 -7.20
CA PRO A 94 3.69 -23.51 -6.82
C PRO A 94 4.89 -22.76 -6.24
N ALA A 95 5.42 -23.22 -5.11
CA ALA A 95 6.42 -22.49 -4.34
C ALA A 95 7.71 -22.26 -5.12
N ARG A 96 8.19 -23.27 -5.86
CA ARG A 96 9.40 -23.14 -6.68
C ARG A 96 9.26 -22.06 -7.75
N ALA A 97 8.17 -22.12 -8.52
CA ALA A 97 7.90 -21.18 -9.61
C ALA A 97 7.75 -19.73 -9.09
N LEU A 98 7.07 -19.55 -7.96
CA LEU A 98 6.94 -18.24 -7.32
C LEU A 98 8.31 -17.65 -6.95
N LEU A 99 9.16 -18.45 -6.30
CA LEU A 99 10.48 -18.00 -5.86
C LEU A 99 11.38 -17.65 -7.05
N SER A 100 11.37 -18.45 -8.10
CA SER A 100 12.17 -18.18 -9.31
C SER A 100 11.66 -16.97 -10.11
N ALA A 101 10.35 -16.69 -10.08
CA ALA A 101 9.76 -15.54 -10.77
C ALA A 101 9.87 -14.21 -9.99
N GLU A 102 10.17 -14.26 -8.69
CA GLU A 102 10.11 -13.10 -7.79
C GLU A 102 10.93 -11.91 -8.31
N ARG A 103 12.21 -12.14 -8.62
CA ARG A 103 13.14 -11.05 -8.87
C ARG A 103 12.86 -10.37 -10.20
N SER A 104 12.72 -11.14 -11.28
CA SER A 104 12.44 -10.60 -12.62
C SER A 104 11.10 -9.86 -12.65
N SER A 105 10.06 -10.40 -12.01
CA SER A 105 8.74 -9.77 -11.96
C SER A 105 8.75 -8.45 -11.18
N LEU A 106 9.36 -8.42 -9.98
CA LEU A 106 9.49 -7.21 -9.18
C LEU A 106 10.38 -6.16 -9.87
N ASN A 107 11.48 -6.55 -10.51
CA ASN A 107 12.36 -5.60 -11.20
C ASN A 107 11.61 -4.78 -12.26
N PHE A 108 10.75 -5.41 -13.07
CA PHE A 108 9.90 -4.68 -14.02
C PHE A 108 8.89 -3.79 -13.32
N LEU A 109 8.14 -4.32 -12.36
CA LEU A 109 7.10 -3.59 -11.66
C LEU A 109 7.68 -2.35 -10.95
N GLN A 110 8.82 -2.49 -10.29
CA GLN A 110 9.52 -1.41 -9.59
C GLN A 110 10.03 -0.32 -10.55
N MET A 111 10.63 -0.70 -11.68
CA MET A 111 11.17 0.24 -12.67
C MET A 111 10.06 0.99 -13.40
N LEU A 112 9.02 0.29 -13.86
CA LEU A 112 7.92 0.89 -14.60
C LEU A 112 7.08 1.77 -13.68
N SER A 113 6.80 1.33 -12.46
CA SER A 113 6.13 2.15 -11.44
C SER A 113 6.94 3.41 -11.11
N ALA A 114 8.28 3.35 -11.10
CA ALA A 114 9.11 4.53 -10.89
C ALA A 114 8.95 5.57 -12.01
N VAL A 115 9.01 5.13 -13.27
CA VAL A 115 8.81 6.01 -14.44
C VAL A 115 7.40 6.62 -14.44
N ALA A 116 6.37 5.82 -14.16
CA ALA A 116 4.99 6.30 -14.06
C ALA A 116 4.81 7.29 -12.90
N THR A 117 5.42 7.03 -11.76
CA THR A 117 5.38 7.90 -10.57
C THR A 117 6.02 9.26 -10.84
N VAL A 118 7.24 9.26 -11.38
CA VAL A 118 7.94 10.52 -11.72
C VAL A 118 7.16 11.28 -12.80
N THR A 119 6.63 10.60 -13.81
CA THR A 119 5.80 11.25 -14.83
C THR A 119 4.57 11.90 -14.22
N ARG A 120 3.86 11.19 -13.34
CA ARG A 120 2.68 11.71 -12.65
C ARG A 120 3.01 12.97 -11.84
N GLN A 121 4.13 12.98 -11.13
CA GLN A 121 4.59 14.17 -10.40
C GLN A 121 4.78 15.39 -11.30
N HIS A 122 5.32 15.22 -12.51
CA HIS A 122 5.51 16.34 -13.45
C HIS A 122 4.17 16.80 -14.05
N VAL A 123 3.26 15.86 -14.34
CA VAL A 123 1.91 16.17 -14.83
C VAL A 123 1.10 16.95 -13.79
N ASP A 124 1.09 16.47 -12.54
CA ASP A 124 0.42 17.15 -11.42
C ASP A 124 1.02 18.56 -11.20
N ALA A 125 2.34 18.70 -11.38
CA ALA A 125 3.03 19.97 -11.14
C ALA A 125 2.59 21.08 -12.10
N ILE A 126 2.12 20.76 -13.31
CA ILE A 126 1.72 21.77 -14.31
C ILE A 126 0.22 21.97 -14.43
N GLU A 127 -0.58 21.23 -13.65
CA GLU A 127 -2.04 21.29 -13.71
C GLU A 127 -2.55 22.72 -13.48
N GLY A 128 -3.37 23.20 -14.43
CA GLY A 128 -3.99 24.53 -14.37
C GLY A 128 -3.05 25.73 -14.52
N LEU A 129 -1.76 25.54 -14.84
CA LEU A 129 -0.80 26.64 -14.94
C LEU A 129 -0.72 27.28 -16.33
N SER A 130 -0.97 26.51 -17.39
CA SER A 130 -0.76 27.01 -18.75
C SER A 130 -1.85 28.01 -19.15
N PRO A 131 -1.48 29.19 -19.69
CA PRO A 131 -2.42 30.12 -20.30
C PRO A 131 -2.93 29.62 -21.67
N ASN A 132 -2.34 28.57 -22.23
CA ASN A 132 -2.81 27.93 -23.45
C ASN A 132 -4.12 27.18 -23.16
N PRO A 133 -5.22 27.44 -23.90
CA PRO A 133 -6.51 26.77 -23.68
C PRO A 133 -6.46 25.25 -23.89
N ASN A 134 -5.47 24.74 -24.62
CA ASN A 134 -5.24 23.30 -24.81
C ASN A 134 -4.36 22.69 -23.70
N GLY A 135 -3.92 23.49 -22.74
CA GLY A 135 -3.01 23.10 -21.67
C GLY A 135 -1.56 22.98 -22.12
N CYS A 136 -0.77 22.29 -21.31
CA CYS A 136 0.62 21.94 -21.60
C CYS A 136 0.80 20.44 -21.35
N VAL A 137 1.43 19.72 -22.27
CA VAL A 137 1.58 18.26 -22.19
C VAL A 137 3.02 17.88 -21.84
N VAL A 138 3.18 17.01 -20.84
CA VAL A 138 4.48 16.41 -20.49
C VAL A 138 4.79 15.28 -21.47
N LEU A 139 5.96 15.35 -22.11
CA LEU A 139 6.46 14.37 -23.05
C LEU A 139 7.72 13.66 -22.56
N ASP A 140 7.86 12.40 -22.94
CA ASP A 140 9.12 11.66 -22.82
C ASP A 140 10.08 11.93 -24.00
N THR A 141 11.17 11.16 -24.07
CA THR A 141 12.15 11.29 -25.16
C THR A 141 12.62 9.91 -25.63
N ARG A 142 13.66 9.88 -26.48
CA ARG A 142 14.38 8.65 -26.85
C ARG A 142 15.55 8.33 -25.89
N LYS A 143 15.78 9.16 -24.86
CA LYS A 143 16.78 8.95 -23.81
C LYS A 143 16.23 7.91 -22.81
N THR A 144 16.17 6.67 -23.24
CA THR A 144 15.61 5.54 -22.49
C THR A 144 16.70 4.53 -22.16
N LEU A 145 16.45 3.67 -21.17
CA LEU A 145 17.30 2.51 -20.94
C LEU A 145 17.31 1.60 -22.19
N PRO A 146 18.49 1.10 -22.64
CA PRO A 146 18.58 0.20 -23.78
C PRO A 146 17.69 -1.04 -23.63
N GLY A 147 16.98 -1.43 -24.69
CA GLY A 147 16.07 -2.59 -24.69
C GLY A 147 14.69 -2.36 -24.04
N LEU A 148 14.50 -1.24 -23.32
CA LEU A 148 13.30 -0.95 -22.51
C LEU A 148 12.46 0.21 -23.04
N ARG A 149 12.75 0.73 -24.24
CA ARG A 149 12.09 1.93 -24.78
C ARG A 149 10.58 1.84 -24.77
N GLN A 150 10.03 0.78 -25.36
CA GLN A 150 8.57 0.57 -25.42
C GLN A 150 7.95 0.49 -24.02
N ALA A 151 8.62 -0.18 -23.08
CA ALA A 151 8.16 -0.33 -21.70
C ALA A 151 8.17 1.02 -20.95
N GLN A 152 9.25 1.81 -21.06
CA GLN A 152 9.32 3.12 -20.41
C GLN A 152 8.36 4.14 -21.04
N LYS A 153 8.18 4.13 -22.36
CA LYS A 153 7.14 4.91 -23.06
C LYS A 153 5.71 4.46 -22.70
N TYR A 154 5.52 3.20 -22.33
CA TYR A 154 4.27 2.73 -21.76
C TYR A 154 4.06 3.32 -20.36
N ALA A 155 5.08 3.26 -19.50
CA ALA A 155 5.01 3.81 -18.14
C ALA A 155 4.78 5.33 -18.11
N VAL A 156 5.34 6.10 -19.04
CA VAL A 156 5.05 7.54 -19.18
C VAL A 156 3.56 7.76 -19.42
N ARG A 157 2.94 7.02 -20.35
CA ARG A 157 1.50 7.13 -20.63
C ARG A 157 0.65 6.75 -19.41
N VAL A 158 1.01 5.68 -18.71
CA VAL A 158 0.34 5.26 -17.46
C VAL A 158 0.46 6.34 -16.38
N GLY A 159 1.61 7.01 -16.29
CA GLY A 159 1.85 8.17 -15.44
C GLY A 159 1.11 9.44 -15.85
N GLY A 160 0.39 9.44 -16.97
CA GLY A 160 -0.40 10.58 -17.47
C GLY A 160 0.37 11.53 -18.40
N GLY A 161 1.62 11.22 -18.75
CA GLY A 161 2.34 11.92 -19.81
C GLY A 161 1.94 11.42 -21.20
N ALA A 162 2.52 12.00 -22.24
CA ALA A 162 2.38 11.54 -23.61
C ALA A 162 3.75 11.19 -24.22
N ASN A 163 3.72 10.44 -25.31
CA ASN A 163 4.94 9.99 -25.96
C ASN A 163 5.35 10.97 -27.06
N GLN A 164 6.59 11.43 -27.01
CA GLN A 164 7.26 11.95 -28.20
C GLN A 164 7.52 10.78 -29.18
N ARG A 165 8.06 11.03 -30.37
CA ARG A 165 8.33 9.98 -31.38
C ARG A 165 9.03 8.76 -30.74
N MET A 166 8.54 7.57 -31.10
CA MET A 166 9.03 6.32 -30.51
C MET A 166 10.50 6.06 -30.86
N ALA A 167 10.88 6.32 -32.12
CA ALA A 167 12.20 6.05 -32.65
C ALA A 167 12.44 6.90 -33.92
N LEU A 168 13.57 6.67 -34.60
CA LEU A 168 13.91 7.37 -35.84
C LEU A 168 12.88 7.15 -36.95
N TRP A 169 12.23 5.99 -37.00
CA TRP A 169 11.21 5.66 -37.99
C TRP A 169 9.84 6.31 -37.74
N HIS A 170 9.61 6.88 -36.54
CA HIS A 170 8.27 7.37 -36.15
C HIS A 170 8.06 8.86 -36.47
N GLY A 171 9.11 9.60 -36.78
CA GLY A 171 9.01 11.03 -37.06
C GLY A 171 10.36 11.65 -37.39
N ILE A 172 10.35 12.63 -38.29
CA ILE A 172 11.52 13.43 -38.65
C ILE A 172 11.70 14.49 -37.56
N LEU A 173 12.90 14.56 -36.97
CA LEU A 173 13.30 15.64 -36.08
C LEU A 173 14.59 16.22 -36.64
N ILE A 174 14.46 17.38 -37.26
CA ILE A 174 15.56 18.17 -37.79
C ILE A 174 16.21 18.88 -36.59
N LYS A 175 17.52 18.73 -36.46
CA LYS A 175 18.36 19.30 -35.38
C LYS A 175 19.49 20.13 -36.00
N GLU A 176 20.32 20.80 -35.20
CA GLU A 176 21.38 21.70 -35.68
C GLU A 176 22.31 21.03 -36.71
N ASN A 177 22.67 19.77 -36.48
CA ASN A 177 23.51 19.00 -37.39
C ASN A 177 22.86 18.74 -38.76
N HIS A 178 21.53 18.58 -38.80
CA HIS A 178 20.79 18.38 -40.04
C HIS A 178 20.64 19.70 -40.81
N ILE A 179 20.38 20.80 -40.08
CA ILE A 179 20.30 22.16 -40.62
C ILE A 179 21.62 22.53 -41.28
N ALA A 180 22.74 22.34 -40.57
CA ALA A 180 24.08 22.59 -41.09
C ALA A 180 24.38 21.75 -42.33
N ALA A 181 24.01 20.46 -42.33
CA ALA A 181 24.24 19.56 -43.46
C ALA A 181 23.36 19.89 -44.68
N ALA A 182 22.13 20.37 -44.46
CA ALA A 182 21.18 20.73 -45.52
C ALA A 182 21.40 22.14 -46.08
N GLY A 183 22.21 22.97 -45.43
CA GLY A 183 22.50 24.35 -45.85
C GLY A 183 21.51 25.40 -45.33
N GLY A 184 20.80 25.11 -44.23
CA GLY A 184 19.87 26.04 -43.57
C GLY A 184 18.54 25.42 -43.17
N ILE A 185 17.75 26.15 -42.36
CA ILE A 185 16.46 25.71 -41.82
C ILE A 185 15.45 25.47 -42.93
N THR A 186 15.28 26.46 -43.81
CA THR A 186 14.36 26.39 -44.94
C THR A 186 14.66 25.19 -45.85
N ALA A 187 15.94 24.98 -46.18
CA ALA A 187 16.37 23.87 -47.02
C ALA A 187 16.10 22.51 -46.37
N ALA A 188 16.38 22.36 -45.07
CA ALA A 188 16.13 21.13 -44.33
C ALA A 188 14.63 20.80 -44.26
N LEU A 189 13.78 21.80 -43.99
CA LEU A 189 12.33 21.64 -43.93
C LEU A 189 11.74 21.24 -45.28
N GLN A 190 12.12 21.92 -46.36
CA GLN A 190 11.66 21.60 -47.71
C GLN A 190 12.09 20.19 -48.13
N ALA A 191 13.33 19.79 -47.82
CA ALA A 191 13.80 18.43 -48.08
C ALA A 191 12.98 17.39 -47.30
N ALA A 192 12.67 17.65 -46.02
CA ALA A 192 11.84 16.76 -45.22
C ALA A 192 10.39 16.65 -45.74
N GLN A 193 9.80 17.77 -46.19
CA GLN A 193 8.47 17.78 -46.81
C GLN A 193 8.46 17.03 -48.15
N ALA A 194 9.49 17.21 -48.98
CA ALA A 194 9.61 16.56 -50.28
C ALA A 194 9.79 15.03 -50.20
N LEU A 195 10.22 14.49 -49.05
CA LEU A 195 10.27 13.05 -48.83
C LEU A 195 8.88 12.39 -48.82
N ASP A 196 7.82 13.17 -48.55
CA ASP A 196 6.43 12.68 -48.42
C ASP A 196 6.33 11.38 -47.61
N SER A 197 7.11 11.31 -46.53
CA SER A 197 7.34 10.09 -45.76
C SER A 197 6.11 9.59 -44.97
N GLY A 198 5.04 10.38 -44.92
CA GLY A 198 3.84 10.10 -44.13
C GLY A 198 4.02 10.20 -42.60
N VAL A 199 5.21 10.56 -42.11
CA VAL A 199 5.46 10.78 -40.67
C VAL A 199 5.54 12.28 -40.34
N SER A 200 5.38 12.62 -39.06
CA SER A 200 5.45 14.02 -38.61
C SER A 200 6.85 14.60 -38.79
N ILE A 201 6.91 15.91 -39.02
CA ILE A 201 8.14 16.69 -39.14
C ILE A 201 8.19 17.69 -37.99
N GLN A 202 9.27 17.67 -37.23
CA GLN A 202 9.59 18.65 -36.21
C GLN A 202 10.98 19.22 -36.49
N ILE A 203 11.17 20.52 -36.23
CA ILE A 203 12.47 21.18 -36.32
C ILE A 203 12.83 21.81 -34.99
N GLU A 204 14.09 21.68 -34.61
CA GLU A 204 14.69 22.34 -33.46
C GLU A 204 15.26 23.70 -33.85
N VAL A 205 15.05 24.68 -32.98
CA VAL A 205 15.55 26.05 -33.12
C VAL A 205 16.15 26.52 -31.80
N GLU A 206 17.20 27.34 -31.88
CA GLU A 206 17.99 27.81 -30.72
C GLU A 206 17.76 29.31 -30.42
N ASN A 207 17.04 30.05 -31.29
CA ASN A 207 16.70 31.46 -31.05
C ASN A 207 15.44 31.90 -31.81
N LEU A 208 14.93 33.11 -31.49
CA LEU A 208 13.70 33.65 -32.07
C LEU A 208 13.78 33.90 -33.58
N ALA A 209 14.98 34.18 -34.13
CA ALA A 209 15.14 34.39 -35.57
C ALA A 209 15.01 33.07 -36.34
N GLU A 210 15.59 31.99 -35.83
CA GLU A 210 15.41 30.64 -36.37
C GLU A 210 13.96 30.15 -36.27
N LEU A 211 13.26 30.48 -35.18
CA LEU A 211 11.83 30.23 -35.05
C LEU A 211 11.04 30.96 -36.14
N GLU A 212 11.32 32.23 -36.39
CA GLU A 212 10.66 32.99 -37.46
C GLU A 212 10.90 32.35 -38.83
N GLU A 213 12.15 32.02 -39.17
CA GLU A 213 12.50 31.34 -40.43
C GLU A 213 11.75 30.00 -40.57
N ALA A 214 11.75 29.18 -39.52
CA ALA A 214 11.07 27.88 -39.53
C ALA A 214 9.55 28.03 -39.76
N LEU A 215 8.92 29.04 -39.14
CA LEU A 215 7.49 29.32 -39.30
C LEU A 215 7.17 29.85 -40.70
N GLU A 216 8.02 30.69 -41.29
CA GLU A 216 7.87 31.16 -42.67
C GLU A 216 8.04 30.02 -43.68
N ALA A 217 8.93 29.07 -43.40
CA ALA A 217 9.12 27.85 -44.18
C ALA A 217 7.99 26.79 -43.97
N GLY A 218 6.98 27.11 -43.17
CA GLY A 218 5.78 26.27 -42.98
C GLY A 218 5.95 25.14 -41.96
N ALA A 219 6.86 25.27 -40.99
CA ALA A 219 6.94 24.33 -39.88
C ALA A 219 5.63 24.32 -39.06
N THR A 220 5.11 23.13 -38.78
CA THR A 220 3.89 22.93 -37.97
C THR A 220 4.18 22.35 -36.57
N SER A 221 5.43 21.97 -36.31
CA SER A 221 5.93 21.51 -35.01
C SER A 221 7.36 22.00 -34.84
N VAL A 222 7.60 22.79 -33.80
CA VAL A 222 8.90 23.38 -33.49
C VAL A 222 9.32 22.98 -32.08
N LEU A 223 10.56 22.56 -31.93
CA LEU A 223 11.20 22.29 -30.65
C LEU A 223 12.12 23.48 -30.33
N ILE A 224 11.89 24.14 -29.21
CA ILE A 224 12.70 25.28 -28.75
C ILE A 224 13.64 24.78 -27.66
N ASP A 225 14.94 24.82 -27.93
CA ASP A 225 16.00 24.31 -27.05
C ASP A 225 16.73 25.49 -26.37
N ASP A 226 16.86 25.41 -25.05
CA ASP A 226 17.63 26.35 -24.22
C ASP A 226 17.19 27.84 -24.25
N PHE A 227 15.91 28.10 -24.54
CA PHE A 227 15.34 29.45 -24.45
C PHE A 227 15.24 29.92 -22.99
N SER A 228 15.38 31.23 -22.75
CA SER A 228 14.97 31.82 -21.46
C SER A 228 13.44 31.85 -21.33
N PHE A 229 12.90 32.02 -20.12
CA PHE A 229 11.44 32.12 -19.94
C PHE A 229 10.82 33.32 -20.67
N ASP A 230 11.58 34.41 -20.83
CA ASP A 230 11.13 35.58 -21.60
C ASP A 230 11.11 35.27 -23.09
N ASP A 231 12.14 34.57 -23.60
CA ASP A 231 12.17 34.13 -24.99
C ASP A 231 11.07 33.11 -25.29
N MET A 232 10.72 32.22 -24.34
CA MET A 232 9.59 31.30 -24.49
C MET A 232 8.26 32.06 -24.65
N ARG A 233 8.02 33.09 -23.83
CA ARG A 233 6.83 33.95 -23.98
C ARG A 233 6.82 34.69 -25.30
N ALA A 234 7.97 35.21 -25.73
CA ALA A 234 8.13 35.85 -27.02
C ALA A 234 7.89 34.86 -28.18
N ALA A 235 8.37 33.62 -28.06
CA ALA A 235 8.16 32.56 -29.03
C ALA A 235 6.68 32.19 -29.18
N VAL A 236 5.95 32.06 -28.06
CA VAL A 236 4.50 31.84 -28.06
C VAL A 236 3.77 33.00 -28.76
N ALA A 237 4.14 34.24 -28.46
CA ALA A 237 3.56 35.44 -29.09
C ALA A 237 3.88 35.55 -30.59
N LEU A 238 5.09 35.16 -31.01
CA LEU A 238 5.51 35.12 -32.41
C LEU A 238 4.79 34.01 -33.17
N ASN A 239 4.65 32.83 -32.57
CA ASN A 239 4.04 31.66 -33.18
C ASN A 239 2.57 31.90 -33.58
N ARG A 240 1.78 32.57 -32.73
CA ARG A 240 0.35 32.86 -32.98
C ARG A 240 -0.47 31.62 -33.38
N GLY A 241 -0.09 30.45 -32.85
CA GLY A 241 -0.75 29.16 -33.15
C GLY A 241 -0.44 28.56 -34.51
N ARG A 242 0.60 29.01 -35.22
CA ARG A 242 1.03 28.45 -36.51
C ARG A 242 1.63 27.05 -36.39
N ALA A 243 2.34 26.77 -35.29
CA ALA A 243 2.99 25.50 -34.99
C ALA A 243 2.76 25.07 -33.54
N LEU A 244 2.92 23.77 -33.27
CA LEU A 244 3.06 23.27 -31.90
C LEU A 244 4.45 23.59 -31.37
N LEU A 245 4.54 24.28 -30.24
CA LEU A 245 5.79 24.58 -29.56
C LEU A 245 6.08 23.55 -28.48
N GLU A 246 7.23 22.91 -28.58
CA GLU A 246 7.74 21.95 -27.60
C GLU A 246 9.03 22.48 -26.98
N VAL A 247 9.08 22.60 -25.65
CA VAL A 247 10.31 22.98 -24.95
C VAL A 247 11.16 21.75 -24.64
N SER A 248 12.46 21.86 -24.91
CA SER A 248 13.51 20.92 -24.52
C SER A 248 14.64 21.67 -23.81
N GLY A 249 15.44 20.95 -23.01
CA GLY A 249 16.57 21.51 -22.26
C GLY A 249 16.15 22.11 -20.91
N GLY A 250 16.99 21.96 -19.89
CA GLY A 250 16.77 22.60 -18.57
C GLY A 250 15.50 22.22 -17.79
N VAL A 251 14.72 21.23 -18.24
CA VAL A 251 13.45 20.88 -17.59
C VAL A 251 13.64 19.96 -16.40
N ASP A 252 13.23 20.42 -15.22
CA ASP A 252 13.08 19.62 -14.01
C ASP A 252 11.88 20.11 -13.17
N MET A 253 11.72 19.55 -11.97
CA MET A 253 10.61 19.89 -11.06
C MET A 253 10.63 21.35 -10.59
N THR A 254 11.77 22.03 -10.64
CA THR A 254 11.92 23.43 -10.24
C THR A 254 11.52 24.37 -11.38
N THR A 255 11.79 24.01 -12.64
CA THR A 255 11.56 24.86 -13.81
C THR A 255 10.23 24.59 -14.53
N ILE A 256 9.70 23.36 -14.47
CA ILE A 256 8.56 22.93 -15.30
C ILE A 256 7.30 23.79 -15.13
N ARG A 257 7.05 24.31 -13.91
CA ARG A 257 5.89 25.15 -13.61
C ARG A 257 5.96 26.48 -14.36
N GLU A 258 7.14 27.11 -14.37
CA GLU A 258 7.36 28.37 -15.07
C GLU A 258 7.32 28.17 -16.58
N ILE A 259 7.89 27.07 -17.08
CA ILE A 259 7.81 26.68 -18.50
C ILE A 259 6.34 26.54 -18.93
N ALA A 260 5.52 25.79 -18.19
CA ALA A 260 4.11 25.62 -18.52
C ALA A 260 3.35 26.96 -18.52
N ALA A 261 3.67 27.86 -17.58
CA ALA A 261 3.05 29.19 -17.48
C ALA A 261 3.42 30.13 -18.65
N THR A 262 4.42 29.81 -19.48
CA THR A 262 4.73 30.59 -20.68
C THR A 262 3.70 30.41 -21.80
N GLY A 263 2.93 29.32 -21.78
CA GLY A 263 1.91 29.01 -22.80
C GLY A 263 2.37 28.09 -23.93
N VAL A 264 3.54 27.47 -23.81
CA VAL A 264 3.99 26.42 -24.75
C VAL A 264 3.05 25.21 -24.69
N ASP A 265 2.94 24.48 -25.81
CA ASP A 265 2.02 23.36 -25.92
C ASP A 265 2.53 22.11 -25.20
N ARG A 266 3.84 21.88 -25.21
CA ARG A 266 4.45 20.62 -24.77
C ARG A 266 5.83 20.84 -24.15
N VAL A 267 6.23 19.93 -23.25
CA VAL A 267 7.54 19.96 -22.61
C VAL A 267 8.13 18.56 -22.59
N SER A 268 9.31 18.39 -23.20
CA SER A 268 9.99 17.10 -23.31
C SER A 268 11.04 16.91 -22.22
N ILE A 269 10.92 15.83 -21.45
CA ILE A 269 11.72 15.59 -20.26
C ILE A 269 12.46 14.26 -20.38
N GLY A 270 13.76 14.34 -20.71
CA GLY A 270 14.60 13.14 -20.80
C GLY A 270 14.74 12.39 -19.46
N ARG A 271 14.68 13.12 -18.35
CA ARG A 271 14.83 12.60 -16.98
C ARG A 271 13.78 11.56 -16.61
N LEU A 272 12.59 11.58 -17.22
CA LEU A 272 11.51 10.64 -16.93
C LEU A 272 11.90 9.19 -17.20
N THR A 273 12.82 8.95 -18.14
CA THR A 273 13.13 7.61 -18.65
C THR A 273 14.61 7.24 -18.58
N LYS A 274 15.53 8.22 -18.62
CA LYS A 274 16.97 7.94 -18.48
C LYS A 274 17.41 7.71 -17.04
N ASP A 275 16.74 8.37 -16.08
CA ASP A 275 17.08 8.32 -14.66
C ASP A 275 15.98 7.53 -13.93
N VAL A 276 16.35 6.38 -13.37
CA VAL A 276 15.40 5.50 -12.70
C VAL A 276 15.83 5.29 -11.26
N ARG A 277 14.99 5.74 -10.33
CA ARG A 277 15.02 5.31 -8.93
C ARG A 277 13.84 4.37 -8.72
N ALA A 278 14.11 3.07 -8.79
CA ALA A 278 13.09 2.02 -8.69
C ALA A 278 12.30 2.15 -7.39
N ILE A 279 10.97 1.92 -7.46
CA ILE A 279 10.11 1.90 -6.27
C ILE A 279 10.51 0.72 -5.37
N ASP A 280 10.54 0.89 -4.04
CA ASP A 280 10.79 -0.21 -3.11
C ASP A 280 9.50 -1.04 -2.88
N LEU A 281 9.52 -2.28 -3.37
CA LEU A 281 8.46 -3.28 -3.23
C LEU A 281 9.01 -4.52 -2.51
N SER A 282 8.14 -5.26 -1.83
CA SER A 282 8.49 -6.54 -1.23
C SER A 282 7.43 -7.58 -1.49
N MET A 283 7.84 -8.71 -2.05
CA MET A 283 7.04 -9.93 -2.03
C MET A 283 7.31 -10.69 -0.73
N ARG A 284 6.25 -11.25 -0.14
CA ARG A 284 6.36 -12.13 1.04
C ARG A 284 5.45 -13.32 0.88
N VAL A 285 6.03 -14.51 1.03
CA VAL A 285 5.27 -15.75 1.21
C VAL A 285 4.55 -15.68 2.56
N LEU A 286 3.25 -15.95 2.53
CA LEU A 286 2.42 -15.99 3.71
C LEU A 286 2.63 -17.34 4.44
N PRO A 287 2.56 -17.36 5.78
CA PRO A 287 2.58 -18.60 6.53
C PRO A 287 1.45 -19.52 6.02
N ALA A 288 1.76 -20.80 5.84
CA ALA A 288 0.74 -21.76 5.44
C ALA A 288 -0.35 -21.82 6.53
N SER A 289 -1.60 -21.62 6.12
CA SER A 289 -2.76 -21.86 6.97
C SER A 289 -3.24 -23.29 6.80
N ARG A 290 -3.59 -23.93 7.91
CA ARG A 290 -4.26 -25.23 7.92
C ARG A 290 -5.49 -25.16 8.81
N GLU A 291 -6.64 -25.49 8.26
CA GLU A 291 -7.82 -25.77 9.06
C GLU A 291 -7.66 -27.16 9.68
N ILE A 292 -7.53 -27.23 11.00
CA ILE A 292 -7.32 -28.49 11.74
C ILE A 292 -8.63 -29.10 12.25
N ALA A 293 -9.67 -28.28 12.32
CA ALA A 293 -11.05 -28.64 12.62
C ALA A 293 -11.96 -27.52 12.10
N PRO A 294 -13.27 -27.76 11.89
CA PRO A 294 -14.17 -26.75 11.32
C PRO A 294 -14.09 -25.41 12.06
N GLY A 295 -13.74 -24.34 11.36
CA GLY A 295 -13.53 -23.00 11.91
C GLY A 295 -12.38 -22.87 12.91
N LEU A 296 -11.38 -23.76 12.85
CA LEU A 296 -10.15 -23.67 13.65
C LEU A 296 -8.93 -23.77 12.73
N VAL A 297 -8.29 -22.61 12.51
CA VAL A 297 -7.18 -22.46 11.57
C VAL A 297 -5.89 -22.17 12.33
N VAL A 298 -4.81 -22.85 11.97
CA VAL A 298 -3.45 -22.60 12.51
C VAL A 298 -2.51 -22.13 11.40
N ARG A 299 -1.52 -21.30 11.76
CA ARG A 299 -0.55 -20.70 10.85
C ARG A 299 0.85 -20.71 11.46
N GLY A 300 1.82 -21.21 10.70
CA GLY A 300 3.25 -21.05 11.02
C GLY A 300 3.82 -22.00 12.09
N PHE A 301 3.06 -23.01 12.54
CA PHE A 301 3.54 -24.07 13.44
C PHE A 301 2.71 -25.35 13.29
N GLU A 302 3.19 -26.47 13.85
CA GLU A 302 2.47 -27.74 13.88
C GLU A 302 1.86 -27.99 15.27
N PRO A 303 0.52 -28.09 15.40
CA PRO A 303 -0.13 -28.46 16.65
C PRO A 303 -0.08 -29.99 16.89
N PRO A 304 -0.25 -30.45 18.14
CA PRO A 304 -0.52 -29.65 19.33
C PRO A 304 0.76 -29.09 19.97
N LEU A 305 0.68 -27.86 20.49
CA LEU A 305 1.67 -27.32 21.43
C LEU A 305 1.34 -27.80 22.85
N ARG A 306 2.30 -27.68 23.78
CA ARG A 306 2.07 -27.98 25.21
C ARG A 306 1.74 -26.69 25.95
N LEU A 307 0.67 -26.68 26.73
CA LEU A 307 0.27 -25.53 27.53
C LEU A 307 1.34 -25.15 28.55
N SER A 308 2.07 -26.15 29.06
CA SER A 308 3.20 -25.97 29.99
C SER A 308 4.42 -25.24 29.40
N ASP A 309 4.49 -25.07 28.06
CA ASP A 309 5.52 -24.24 27.42
C ASP A 309 5.21 -22.74 27.57
N PHE A 310 3.97 -22.39 27.90
CA PHE A 310 3.50 -21.03 28.14
C PHE A 310 3.39 -20.71 29.63
N ARG A 311 3.55 -19.44 29.98
CA ARG A 311 3.56 -18.93 31.36
C ARG A 311 2.59 -17.77 31.58
N LEU A 312 2.06 -17.18 30.52
CA LEU A 312 1.15 -16.04 30.57
C LEU A 312 0.13 -16.13 29.42
N ILE A 313 -1.12 -15.77 29.69
CA ILE A 313 -2.14 -15.55 28.66
C ILE A 313 -2.82 -14.19 28.89
N ALA A 314 -2.85 -13.37 27.85
CA ALA A 314 -3.47 -12.07 27.83
C ALA A 314 -4.73 -12.08 26.94
N PHE A 315 -5.81 -11.49 27.44
CA PHE A 315 -7.09 -11.37 26.74
C PHE A 315 -7.43 -9.90 26.53
N ASP A 316 -7.99 -9.57 25.36
CA ASP A 316 -8.94 -8.47 25.30
C ASP A 316 -10.25 -8.85 26.00
N MET A 317 -10.97 -7.83 26.48
CA MET A 317 -12.26 -7.99 27.13
C MET A 317 -13.40 -8.02 26.11
N ASP A 318 -13.73 -6.86 25.54
CA ASP A 318 -14.86 -6.66 24.62
C ASP A 318 -14.74 -7.60 23.41
N SER A 319 -15.86 -8.19 22.99
CA SER A 319 -15.97 -9.15 21.86
C SER A 319 -15.04 -10.39 21.90
N THR A 320 -14.18 -10.51 22.90
CA THR A 320 -13.22 -11.60 23.09
C THR A 320 -13.55 -12.42 24.33
N LEU A 321 -13.35 -11.88 25.54
CA LEU A 321 -13.69 -12.59 26.79
C LEU A 321 -15.20 -12.51 27.08
N ILE A 322 -15.84 -11.41 26.66
CA ILE A 322 -17.28 -11.17 26.78
C ILE A 322 -17.94 -11.00 25.41
N ASN A 323 -19.26 -11.19 25.35
CA ASN A 323 -20.04 -11.21 24.11
C ASN A 323 -20.58 -9.84 23.66
N ILE A 324 -20.14 -8.75 24.30
CA ILE A 324 -20.62 -7.38 24.03
C ILE A 324 -19.47 -6.41 23.84
N GLU A 325 -19.80 -5.25 23.25
CA GLU A 325 -18.99 -4.04 23.28
C GLU A 325 -19.53 -3.15 24.41
N CYS A 326 -18.82 -3.05 25.54
CA CYS A 326 -19.31 -2.35 26.73
C CYS A 326 -19.76 -0.91 26.44
N ILE A 327 -19.04 -0.18 25.59
CA ILE A 327 -19.35 1.22 25.28
C ILE A 327 -20.71 1.39 24.57
N ASP A 328 -21.05 0.47 23.67
CA ASP A 328 -22.30 0.50 22.92
C ASP A 328 -23.49 0.19 23.83
N GLU A 329 -23.30 -0.75 24.77
CA GLU A 329 -24.33 -1.14 25.73
C GLU A 329 -24.57 -0.06 26.81
N ILE A 330 -23.53 0.67 27.23
CA ILE A 330 -23.69 1.84 28.12
C ILE A 330 -24.43 2.98 27.40
N ALA A 331 -24.08 3.25 26.14
CA ALA A 331 -24.73 4.29 25.35
C ALA A 331 -26.21 4.01 25.10
N ASP A 332 -26.59 2.74 24.99
CA ASP A 332 -27.98 2.32 24.83
C ASP A 332 -28.85 2.72 26.02
N ALA A 333 -28.30 2.77 27.24
CA ALA A 333 -29.02 3.20 28.44
C ALA A 333 -29.54 4.65 28.35
N VAL A 334 -28.98 5.47 27.45
CA VAL A 334 -29.42 6.84 27.15
C VAL A 334 -29.88 7.02 25.70
N GLY A 335 -30.12 5.92 24.98
CA GLY A 335 -30.60 5.95 23.59
C GLY A 335 -29.58 6.46 22.56
N ARG A 336 -28.28 6.47 22.91
CA ARG A 336 -27.19 6.98 22.06
C ARG A 336 -26.41 5.89 21.33
N LYS A 337 -26.86 4.64 21.37
CA LYS A 337 -26.19 3.48 20.75
C LYS A 337 -25.84 3.71 19.27
N ALA A 338 -26.79 4.26 18.50
CA ALA A 338 -26.59 4.50 17.07
C ALA A 338 -25.49 5.53 16.78
N GLU A 339 -25.35 6.56 17.62
CA GLU A 339 -24.34 7.60 17.46
C GLU A 339 -22.94 7.07 17.78
N VAL A 340 -22.81 6.26 18.83
CA VAL A 340 -21.55 5.58 19.17
C VAL A 340 -21.14 4.59 18.06
N ALA A 341 -22.08 3.79 17.57
CA ALA A 341 -21.84 2.85 16.48
C ALA A 341 -21.39 3.55 15.19
N ALA A 342 -21.94 4.73 14.88
CA ALA A 342 -21.53 5.52 13.73
C ALA A 342 -20.07 5.98 13.82
N ILE A 343 -19.61 6.40 15.01
CA ILE A 343 -18.21 6.79 15.24
C ILE A 343 -17.29 5.58 15.13
N THR A 344 -17.68 4.42 15.67
CA THR A 344 -16.94 3.16 15.53
C THR A 344 -16.80 2.78 14.05
N ALA A 345 -17.88 2.89 13.27
CA ALA A 345 -17.87 2.59 11.84
C ALA A 345 -16.98 3.57 11.05
N ALA A 346 -16.99 4.86 11.39
CA ALA A 346 -16.10 5.86 10.80
C ALA A 346 -14.61 5.55 11.07
N ALA A 347 -14.27 5.15 12.30
CA ALA A 347 -12.92 4.71 12.63
C ALA A 347 -12.50 3.46 11.84
N MET A 348 -13.41 2.49 11.68
CA MET A 348 -13.15 1.28 10.87
C MET A 348 -12.97 1.57 9.38
N ARG A 349 -13.60 2.63 8.85
CA ARG A 349 -13.40 3.09 7.46
C ARG A 349 -12.14 3.96 7.27
N GLY A 350 -11.41 4.24 8.35
CA GLY A 350 -10.22 5.11 8.32
C GLY A 350 -10.55 6.61 8.24
N GLU A 351 -11.81 7.00 8.42
CA GLU A 351 -12.21 8.42 8.51
C GLU A 351 -11.73 9.05 9.82
N ILE A 352 -11.59 8.24 10.87
CA ILE A 352 -10.96 8.60 12.13
C ILE A 352 -9.73 7.69 12.30
N THR A 353 -8.54 8.25 12.07
CA THR A 353 -7.29 7.48 12.06
C THR A 353 -6.69 7.28 13.45
N ASP A 354 -7.05 8.12 14.43
CA ASP A 354 -6.59 8.00 15.81
C ASP A 354 -7.63 7.27 16.69
N PHE A 355 -7.22 6.15 17.26
CA PHE A 355 -8.04 5.36 18.19
C PHE A 355 -8.42 6.18 19.44
N LYS A 356 -7.49 7.00 19.96
CA LYS A 356 -7.71 7.76 21.18
C LYS A 356 -8.78 8.84 20.97
N ASP A 357 -8.71 9.55 19.84
CA ASP A 357 -9.75 10.48 19.41
C ASP A 357 -11.10 9.77 19.24
N SER A 358 -11.14 8.63 18.53
CA SER A 358 -12.37 7.84 18.39
C SER A 358 -12.98 7.44 19.73
N LEU A 359 -12.17 6.98 20.69
CA LEU A 359 -12.66 6.62 22.02
C LEU A 359 -13.19 7.84 22.78
N ARG A 360 -12.45 8.96 22.80
CA ARG A 360 -12.88 10.19 23.49
C ARG A 360 -14.23 10.69 22.97
N ARG A 361 -14.43 10.68 21.65
CA ARG A 361 -15.70 11.09 21.03
C ARG A 361 -16.86 10.18 21.44
N ARG A 362 -16.63 8.86 21.51
CA ARG A 362 -17.64 7.90 21.95
C ARG A 362 -17.95 8.04 23.44
N VAL A 363 -16.94 8.23 24.28
CA VAL A 363 -17.11 8.42 25.73
C VAL A 363 -17.83 9.74 26.03
N ALA A 364 -17.59 10.80 25.27
CA ALA A 364 -18.30 12.07 25.42
C ALA A 364 -19.84 11.93 25.29
N LEU A 365 -20.31 10.99 24.46
CA LEU A 365 -21.74 10.69 24.31
C LEU A 365 -22.36 9.99 25.52
N LEU A 366 -21.55 9.53 26.47
CA LEU A 366 -22.00 8.88 27.70
C LEU A 366 -22.24 9.88 28.85
N ALA A 367 -22.02 11.18 28.62
CA ALA A 367 -22.23 12.19 29.65
C ALA A 367 -23.67 12.15 30.20
N GLY A 368 -23.79 12.08 31.53
CA GLY A 368 -25.06 12.01 32.25
C GLY A 368 -25.60 10.60 32.49
N VAL A 369 -24.98 9.55 31.93
CA VAL A 369 -25.36 8.16 32.21
C VAL A 369 -25.11 7.85 33.69
N PRO A 370 -26.09 7.33 34.47
CA PRO A 370 -25.86 6.96 35.86
C PRO A 370 -25.02 5.68 35.97
N VAL A 371 -24.19 5.56 37.02
CA VAL A 371 -23.38 4.35 37.28
C VAL A 371 -24.24 3.08 37.40
N SER A 372 -25.50 3.20 37.85
CA SER A 372 -26.45 2.08 37.88
C SER A 372 -26.76 1.49 36.49
N ALA A 373 -26.59 2.26 35.41
CA ALA A 373 -26.70 1.71 34.05
C ALA A 373 -25.56 0.74 33.74
N LEU A 374 -24.35 0.98 34.24
CA LEU A 374 -23.22 0.06 34.08
C LEU A 374 -23.49 -1.24 34.85
N GLU A 375 -24.14 -1.15 36.02
CA GLU A 375 -24.60 -2.32 36.78
C GLU A 375 -25.64 -3.11 35.98
N ALA A 376 -26.61 -2.45 35.35
CA ALA A 376 -27.59 -3.12 34.49
C ALA A 376 -26.93 -3.81 33.29
N VAL A 377 -25.94 -3.18 32.64
CA VAL A 377 -25.17 -3.82 31.57
C VAL A 377 -24.46 -5.08 32.10
N TRP A 378 -23.85 -5.01 33.28
CA TRP A 378 -23.18 -6.15 33.91
C TRP A 378 -24.13 -7.31 34.23
N THR A 379 -25.28 -7.03 34.84
CA THR A 379 -26.21 -8.08 35.30
C THR A 379 -27.07 -8.64 34.17
N GLU A 380 -27.57 -7.77 33.29
CA GLU A 380 -28.61 -8.15 32.32
C GLU A 380 -28.03 -8.58 30.98
N ARG A 381 -26.96 -7.93 30.50
CA ARG A 381 -26.50 -8.04 29.11
C ARG A 381 -25.19 -8.80 28.96
N LEU A 382 -24.20 -8.50 29.79
CA LEU A 382 -22.87 -9.09 29.69
C LEU A 382 -22.92 -10.59 29.97
N ARG A 383 -22.36 -11.38 29.05
CA ARG A 383 -22.09 -12.80 29.23
C ARG A 383 -20.64 -13.09 28.83
N LEU A 384 -20.03 -14.04 29.52
CA LEU A 384 -18.76 -14.60 29.06
C LEU A 384 -18.99 -15.29 27.72
N ASN A 385 -18.05 -15.13 26.79
CA ASN A 385 -18.09 -15.91 25.56
C ASN A 385 -17.95 -17.41 25.88
N PRO A 386 -18.57 -18.32 25.08
CA PRO A 386 -18.49 -19.74 25.30
C PRO A 386 -17.04 -20.22 25.48
N GLY A 387 -16.79 -21.09 26.44
CA GLY A 387 -15.45 -21.63 26.70
C GLY A 387 -14.47 -20.68 27.40
N ALA A 388 -14.79 -19.41 27.62
CA ALA A 388 -13.92 -18.45 28.31
C ALA A 388 -13.51 -18.94 29.70
N GLU A 389 -14.50 -19.31 30.53
CA GLU A 389 -14.24 -19.80 31.88
C GLU A 389 -13.41 -21.10 31.86
N THR A 390 -13.77 -22.06 31.00
CA THR A 390 -13.04 -23.32 30.83
C THR A 390 -11.58 -23.08 30.46
N LEU A 391 -11.31 -22.19 29.50
CA LEU A 391 -9.96 -21.85 29.09
C LEU A 391 -9.18 -21.21 30.25
N VAL A 392 -9.75 -20.19 30.90
CA VAL A 392 -9.09 -19.49 32.01
C VAL A 392 -8.75 -20.44 33.15
N ARG A 393 -9.71 -21.29 33.56
CA ARG A 393 -9.50 -22.30 34.63
C ARG A 393 -8.42 -23.30 34.26
N THR A 394 -8.37 -23.72 32.99
CA THR A 394 -7.35 -24.66 32.50
C THR A 394 -5.96 -24.01 32.49
N CYS A 395 -5.85 -22.75 32.05
CA CYS A 395 -4.61 -21.98 32.12
C CYS A 395 -4.13 -21.76 33.56
N GLN A 396 -5.04 -21.43 34.48
CA GLN A 396 -4.74 -21.30 35.91
C GLN A 396 -4.22 -22.61 36.51
N ALA A 397 -4.87 -23.73 36.19
CA ALA A 397 -4.44 -25.07 36.65
C ALA A 397 -3.06 -25.45 36.11
N ALA A 398 -2.70 -24.99 34.91
CA ALA A 398 -1.38 -25.15 34.31
C ALA A 398 -0.34 -24.13 34.82
N GLY A 399 -0.73 -23.19 35.69
CA GLY A 399 0.16 -22.20 36.30
C GLY A 399 0.45 -20.96 35.45
N LEU A 400 -0.36 -20.69 34.42
CA LEU A 400 -0.23 -19.48 33.63
C LEU A 400 -0.78 -18.28 34.41
N LYS A 401 -0.11 -17.14 34.26
CA LYS A 401 -0.64 -15.84 34.66
C LYS A 401 -1.74 -15.39 33.71
N ILE A 402 -2.89 -15.00 34.27
CA ILE A 402 -4.04 -14.52 33.51
C ILE A 402 -4.04 -13.01 33.52
N VAL A 403 -4.06 -12.39 32.33
CA VAL A 403 -4.02 -10.94 32.16
C VAL A 403 -5.21 -10.50 31.32
N LEU A 404 -5.90 -9.45 31.75
CA LEU A 404 -6.96 -8.78 30.98
C LEU A 404 -6.52 -7.37 30.62
N VAL A 405 -6.36 -7.09 29.33
CA VAL A 405 -5.81 -5.82 28.83
C VAL A 405 -6.75 -5.27 27.76
N SER A 406 -7.50 -4.21 28.09
CA SER A 406 -8.63 -3.79 27.27
C SER A 406 -8.75 -2.27 27.10
N GLY A 407 -9.24 -1.86 25.92
CA GLY A 407 -9.71 -0.49 25.67
C GLY A 407 -11.06 -0.19 26.31
N GLY A 408 -11.71 -1.18 26.92
CA GLY A 408 -12.92 -1.01 27.73
C GLY A 408 -12.63 -0.34 29.09
N PHE A 409 -13.50 -0.58 30.07
CA PHE A 409 -13.53 0.22 31.31
C PHE A 409 -13.30 -0.60 32.58
N THR A 410 -12.64 0.01 33.57
CA THR A 410 -12.30 -0.59 34.88
C THR A 410 -13.50 -1.20 35.59
N PHE A 411 -14.68 -0.58 35.48
CA PHE A 411 -15.91 -1.08 36.08
C PHE A 411 -16.20 -2.55 35.71
N PHE A 412 -15.96 -2.95 34.46
CA PHE A 412 -16.21 -4.30 33.96
C PHE A 412 -15.00 -5.21 34.16
N THR A 413 -13.79 -4.71 33.87
CA THR A 413 -12.57 -5.52 34.01
C THR A 413 -12.29 -5.92 35.46
N ASP A 414 -12.55 -5.04 36.45
CA ASP A 414 -12.38 -5.39 37.87
C ASP A 414 -13.37 -6.46 38.33
N ARG A 415 -14.61 -6.42 37.84
CA ARG A 415 -15.61 -7.46 38.14
C ARG A 415 -15.28 -8.78 37.46
N LEU A 416 -14.78 -8.75 36.22
CA LEU A 416 -14.27 -9.94 35.54
C LEU A 416 -13.04 -10.51 36.23
N ARG A 417 -12.16 -9.65 36.76
CA ARG A 417 -11.02 -10.07 37.58
C ARG A 417 -11.48 -10.88 38.77
N ASP A 418 -12.47 -10.37 39.49
CA ASP A 418 -12.96 -11.04 40.69
C ASP A 418 -13.73 -12.32 40.33
N LEU A 419 -14.53 -12.30 39.25
CA LEU A 419 -15.28 -13.47 38.77
C LEU A 419 -14.37 -14.63 38.32
N LEU A 420 -13.35 -14.32 37.52
CA LEU A 420 -12.47 -15.29 36.89
C LEU A 420 -11.16 -15.51 37.64
N GLN A 421 -10.89 -14.75 38.72
CA GLN A 421 -9.65 -14.75 39.49
C GLN A 421 -8.43 -14.40 38.61
N ILE A 422 -8.53 -13.30 37.87
CA ILE A 422 -7.48 -12.80 36.95
C ILE A 422 -6.34 -12.17 37.77
N ASP A 423 -5.08 -12.42 37.40
CA ASP A 423 -3.91 -11.91 38.13
C ASP A 423 -3.69 -10.41 37.92
N HIS A 424 -3.95 -9.90 36.70
CA HIS A 424 -3.72 -8.49 36.37
C HIS A 424 -4.76 -7.94 35.39
N THR A 425 -5.18 -6.68 35.62
CA THR A 425 -6.08 -5.94 34.72
C THR A 425 -5.47 -4.60 34.30
N ARG A 426 -5.75 -4.20 33.06
CA ARG A 426 -5.43 -2.87 32.51
C ARG A 426 -6.58 -2.40 31.63
N SER A 427 -7.17 -1.25 31.96
CA SER A 427 -8.29 -0.67 31.20
C SER A 427 -8.55 0.78 31.58
N ASN A 428 -9.37 1.47 30.80
CA ASN A 428 -9.66 2.90 30.95
C ASN A 428 -10.56 3.18 32.16
N LEU A 429 -10.33 4.31 32.83
CA LEU A 429 -11.15 4.74 33.96
C LEU A 429 -12.12 5.83 33.50
N LEU A 430 -13.43 5.59 33.61
CA LEU A 430 -14.44 6.61 33.36
C LEU A 430 -14.50 7.59 34.53
N GLU A 431 -14.56 8.89 34.25
CA GLU A 431 -14.79 9.90 35.27
C GLU A 431 -16.27 9.92 35.66
N VAL A 432 -16.52 9.92 36.97
CA VAL A 432 -17.85 9.98 37.58
C VAL A 432 -17.94 11.24 38.42
N ASP A 433 -19.04 11.97 38.28
CA ASP A 433 -19.32 13.17 39.08
C ASP A 433 -19.81 12.83 40.50
N ALA A 434 -20.02 13.87 41.31
CA ALA A 434 -20.47 13.74 42.70
C ALA A 434 -21.87 13.12 42.84
N ASP A 435 -22.69 13.15 41.78
CA ASP A 435 -24.04 12.60 41.75
C ASP A 435 -24.07 11.14 41.22
N GLY A 436 -22.89 10.54 40.98
CA GLY A 436 -22.79 9.16 40.49
C GLY A 436 -23.13 9.01 39.01
N ARG A 437 -22.87 10.04 38.19
CA ARG A 437 -23.08 10.01 36.74
C ARG A 437 -21.77 10.16 35.98
N LEU A 438 -21.69 9.54 34.80
CA LEU A 438 -20.53 9.68 33.92
C LEU A 438 -20.43 11.12 33.42
N THR A 439 -19.24 11.70 33.43
CA THR A 439 -19.01 13.06 32.91
C THR A 439 -18.80 13.08 31.39
N GLY A 440 -18.60 11.91 30.78
CA GLY A 440 -18.19 11.77 29.39
C GLY A 440 -16.67 11.93 29.18
N ARG A 441 -15.86 11.79 30.23
CA ARG A 441 -14.40 11.83 30.15
C ARG A 441 -13.77 10.53 30.65
N VAL A 442 -12.58 10.23 30.12
CA VAL A 442 -11.68 9.19 30.62
C VAL A 442 -10.61 9.88 31.47
N LEU A 443 -10.32 9.32 32.65
CA LEU A 443 -9.28 9.80 33.54
C LEU A 443 -7.92 9.20 33.19
N ASP A 444 -6.89 10.05 33.24
CA ASP A 444 -5.51 9.61 33.20
C ASP A 444 -5.20 8.73 34.42
N GLN A 445 -4.43 7.68 34.18
CA GLN A 445 -3.92 6.77 35.19
C GLN A 445 -2.40 6.87 35.27
N ASP A 446 -1.80 6.23 36.27
CA ASP A 446 -0.34 6.22 36.49
C ASP A 446 0.45 5.69 35.28
N TRP A 447 -0.20 4.92 34.41
CA TRP A 447 0.35 4.37 33.18
C TRP A 447 0.09 5.23 31.94
N GLY A 448 -0.83 6.19 31.96
CA GLY A 448 -1.18 7.01 30.79
C GLY A 448 -2.67 7.32 30.66
N ASP A 449 -3.08 7.79 29.49
CA ASP A 449 -4.44 8.29 29.22
C ASP A 449 -5.43 7.19 28.80
N ILE A 450 -5.14 6.50 27.69
CA ILE A 450 -6.03 5.54 27.04
C ILE A 450 -5.27 4.26 26.72
N CYS A 451 -5.87 3.13 27.06
CA CYS A 451 -5.39 1.80 26.71
C CYS A 451 -5.70 1.51 25.25
N ASP A 452 -4.81 1.96 24.37
CA ASP A 452 -4.79 1.64 22.95
C ASP A 452 -3.98 0.37 22.67
N GLY A 453 -3.82 0.00 21.39
CA GLY A 453 -3.09 -1.22 21.04
C GLY A 453 -1.63 -1.24 21.47
N GLU A 454 -0.94 -0.09 21.47
CA GLU A 454 0.45 -0.02 21.93
C GLU A 454 0.52 -0.15 23.46
N GLU A 455 -0.45 0.42 24.18
CA GLU A 455 -0.56 0.22 25.61
C GLU A 455 -0.84 -1.25 25.95
N LYS A 456 -1.67 -1.93 25.16
CA LYS A 456 -1.89 -3.37 25.33
C LYS A 456 -0.58 -4.13 25.22
N ARG A 457 0.19 -3.86 24.17
CA ARG A 457 1.51 -4.44 23.94
C ARG A 457 2.47 -4.17 25.09
N ARG A 458 2.56 -2.91 25.53
CA ARG A 458 3.43 -2.47 26.61
C ARG A 458 3.10 -3.18 27.92
N THR A 459 1.81 -3.31 28.25
CA THR A 459 1.34 -4.01 29.46
C THR A 459 1.76 -5.48 29.44
N VAL A 460 1.51 -6.20 28.34
CA VAL A 460 1.89 -7.62 28.23
C VAL A 460 3.39 -7.82 28.39
N LEU A 461 4.20 -6.99 27.71
CA LEU A 461 5.67 -7.07 27.80
C LEU A 461 6.19 -6.70 29.19
N ALA A 462 5.61 -5.68 29.84
CA ALA A 462 5.99 -5.28 31.19
C ALA A 462 5.72 -6.40 32.21
N LEU A 463 4.56 -7.07 32.12
CA LEU A 463 4.24 -8.21 32.97
C LEU A 463 5.14 -9.41 32.69
N CYS A 464 5.44 -9.68 31.42
CA CYS A 464 6.42 -10.72 31.07
C CYS A 464 7.78 -10.43 31.75
N ALA A 465 8.29 -9.20 31.64
CA ALA A 465 9.54 -8.80 32.27
C ALA A 465 9.48 -8.88 33.80
N GLN A 466 8.40 -8.39 34.42
CA GLN A 466 8.20 -8.43 35.88
C GLN A 466 8.21 -9.86 36.44
N HIS A 467 7.69 -10.82 35.68
CA HIS A 467 7.59 -12.22 36.09
C HIS A 467 8.72 -13.11 35.54
N GLY A 468 9.71 -12.55 34.83
CA GLY A 468 10.80 -13.32 34.23
C GLY A 468 10.35 -14.28 33.14
N ILE A 469 9.27 -13.94 32.42
CA ILE A 469 8.68 -14.73 31.34
C ILE A 469 9.23 -14.20 30.00
N ASP A 470 9.79 -15.07 29.17
CA ASP A 470 10.11 -14.72 27.78
C ASP A 470 8.79 -14.47 27.03
N PRO A 471 8.61 -13.36 26.28
CA PRO A 471 7.37 -13.10 25.53
C PRO A 471 6.95 -14.24 24.58
N ARG A 472 7.90 -15.08 24.12
CA ARG A 472 7.60 -16.30 23.34
C ARG A 472 6.85 -17.38 24.14
N GLN A 473 6.80 -17.26 25.45
CA GLN A 473 6.01 -18.09 26.36
C GLN A 473 4.68 -17.42 26.76
N ALA A 474 4.29 -16.34 26.10
CA ALA A 474 3.01 -15.69 26.30
C ALA A 474 2.04 -16.01 25.14
N ILE A 475 0.75 -16.02 25.48
CA ILE A 475 -0.38 -16.12 24.55
C ILE A 475 -1.13 -14.78 24.59
N ALA A 476 -1.57 -14.26 23.44
CA ALA A 476 -2.42 -13.07 23.37
C ALA A 476 -3.64 -13.35 22.49
N MET A 477 -4.82 -12.99 23.01
CA MET A 477 -6.12 -13.29 22.39
C MET A 477 -6.96 -12.03 22.24
N GLY A 478 -7.58 -11.87 21.07
CA GLY A 478 -8.37 -10.69 20.71
C GLY A 478 -9.16 -10.90 19.42
N ASP A 479 -10.00 -9.93 19.06
CA ASP A 479 -10.82 -9.94 17.84
C ASP A 479 -10.55 -8.73 16.92
N GLY A 480 -9.94 -7.67 17.48
CA GLY A 480 -9.84 -6.35 16.89
C GLY A 480 -8.44 -5.97 16.39
N ALA A 481 -8.38 -5.00 15.48
CA ALA A 481 -7.10 -4.51 14.93
C ALA A 481 -6.22 -3.84 15.99
N ASN A 482 -6.83 -3.32 17.06
CA ASN A 482 -6.16 -2.80 18.26
C ASN A 482 -5.40 -3.88 19.04
N ASP A 483 -5.67 -5.17 18.80
CA ASP A 483 -4.96 -6.28 19.47
C ASP A 483 -3.71 -6.72 18.73
N LEU A 484 -3.59 -6.36 17.45
CA LEU A 484 -2.45 -6.75 16.61
C LEU A 484 -1.08 -6.40 17.21
N PRO A 485 -0.88 -5.22 17.85
CA PRO A 485 0.40 -4.92 18.49
C PRO A 485 0.75 -5.87 19.63
N MET A 486 -0.21 -6.25 20.50
CA MET A 486 0.05 -7.24 21.55
C MET A 486 0.22 -8.66 21.00
N MET A 487 -0.58 -9.04 20.00
CA MET A 487 -0.48 -10.32 19.31
C MET A 487 0.86 -10.51 18.62
N GLY A 488 1.42 -9.45 18.02
CA GLY A 488 2.72 -9.49 17.36
C GLY A 488 3.91 -9.51 18.32
N ALA A 489 3.68 -9.32 19.62
CA ALA A 489 4.73 -9.28 20.64
C ALA A 489 4.90 -10.58 21.43
N VAL A 490 4.04 -11.58 21.21
CA VAL A 490 3.99 -12.82 21.98
C VAL A 490 4.26 -14.06 21.12
N GLY A 491 4.47 -15.21 21.76
CA GLY A 491 4.78 -16.48 21.09
C GLY A 491 3.58 -17.18 20.44
N LEU A 492 2.35 -16.88 20.87
CA LEU A 492 1.14 -17.40 20.25
C LEU A 492 0.04 -16.35 20.22
N SER A 493 -0.40 -15.98 19.02
CA SER A 493 -1.53 -15.05 18.82
C SER A 493 -2.80 -15.81 18.43
N VAL A 494 -3.92 -15.44 19.04
CA VAL A 494 -5.20 -16.11 18.87
C VAL A 494 -6.28 -15.09 18.49
N ALA A 495 -6.82 -15.22 17.29
CA ALA A 495 -7.97 -14.47 16.81
C ALA A 495 -9.27 -15.23 17.16
N HIS A 496 -10.20 -14.61 17.87
CA HIS A 496 -11.51 -15.20 18.21
C HIS A 496 -12.63 -14.44 17.52
N HIS A 497 -13.39 -15.10 16.63
CA HIS A 497 -14.45 -14.48 15.81
C HIS A 497 -14.01 -13.13 15.21
N ALA A 498 -12.72 -13.05 14.85
CA ALA A 498 -12.05 -11.79 14.59
C ALA A 498 -12.32 -11.25 13.20
N LYS A 499 -12.10 -9.94 13.05
CA LYS A 499 -12.18 -9.26 11.74
C LYS A 499 -11.13 -9.85 10.77
N PRO A 500 -11.37 -9.83 9.44
CA PRO A 500 -10.50 -10.49 8.46
C PRO A 500 -9.01 -10.13 8.58
N ALA A 501 -8.70 -8.85 8.81
CA ALA A 501 -7.33 -8.36 8.98
C ALA A 501 -6.60 -8.96 10.19
N VAL A 502 -7.32 -9.27 11.27
CA VAL A 502 -6.78 -9.89 12.49
C VAL A 502 -6.64 -11.38 12.28
N ARG A 503 -7.70 -12.01 11.76
CA ARG A 503 -7.74 -13.43 11.41
C ARG A 503 -6.58 -13.86 10.52
N GLU A 504 -6.24 -13.07 9.51
CA GLU A 504 -5.14 -13.39 8.58
C GLU A 504 -3.74 -13.26 9.19
N ARG A 505 -3.59 -12.51 10.29
CA ARG A 505 -2.30 -12.24 10.94
C ARG A 505 -2.07 -13.11 12.18
N ALA A 506 -3.12 -13.58 12.83
CA ALA A 506 -3.02 -14.42 14.01
C ALA A 506 -2.55 -15.84 13.66
N MET A 507 -1.76 -16.43 14.57
CA MET A 507 -1.25 -17.79 14.47
C MET A 507 -2.36 -18.83 14.62
N VAL A 508 -3.39 -18.53 15.41
CA VAL A 508 -4.60 -19.33 15.57
C VAL A 508 -5.80 -18.46 15.24
N ALA A 509 -6.76 -18.95 14.47
CA ALA A 509 -8.05 -18.32 14.28
C ALA A 509 -9.17 -19.30 14.65
N ILE A 510 -10.01 -18.89 15.61
CA ILE A 510 -11.22 -19.58 16.04
C ILE A 510 -12.39 -18.83 15.41
N GLU A 511 -12.88 -19.35 14.29
CA GLU A 511 -14.02 -18.81 13.52
C GLU A 511 -15.35 -19.48 13.91
N SER A 512 -15.30 -20.63 14.58
CA SER A 512 -16.49 -21.30 15.10
C SER A 512 -16.20 -22.01 16.43
N GLY A 513 -17.18 -21.96 17.34
CA GLY A 513 -17.06 -22.47 18.71
C GLY A 513 -16.61 -21.40 19.72
N GLY A 514 -16.22 -21.87 20.91
CA GLY A 514 -15.79 -21.03 22.04
C GLY A 514 -14.28 -20.84 22.14
N LEU A 515 -13.84 -20.06 23.15
CA LEU A 515 -12.42 -19.80 23.41
C LEU A 515 -11.65 -21.06 23.82
N ASP A 516 -12.33 -22.03 24.45
CA ASP A 516 -11.78 -23.31 24.88
C ASP A 516 -11.27 -24.17 23.73
N ARG A 517 -11.67 -23.88 22.49
CA ARG A 517 -11.10 -24.50 21.29
C ARG A 517 -9.60 -24.26 21.12
N LEU A 518 -9.04 -23.24 21.77
CA LEU A 518 -7.59 -23.08 21.88
C LEU A 518 -6.92 -24.32 22.50
N LEU A 519 -7.61 -25.06 23.37
CA LEU A 519 -7.10 -26.28 24.00
C LEU A 519 -6.99 -27.47 23.03
N GLU A 520 -7.63 -27.41 21.85
CA GLU A 520 -7.39 -28.36 20.75
C GLU A 520 -6.02 -28.13 20.09
N VAL A 521 -5.52 -26.89 20.14
CA VAL A 521 -4.24 -26.43 19.58
C VAL A 521 -3.12 -26.53 20.62
N VAL A 522 -3.40 -26.17 21.87
CA VAL A 522 -2.44 -26.09 22.98
C VAL A 522 -2.93 -26.97 24.12
N ARG A 523 -2.37 -28.18 24.23
CA ARG A 523 -2.89 -29.20 25.15
C ARG A 523 -2.31 -29.07 26.56
N PRO A 524 -3.12 -29.21 27.62
CA PRO A 524 -2.68 -29.20 29.03
C PRO A 524 -1.55 -30.19 29.34
#